data_AF-A0A1W0A3U8-F1
#
_entry.id   AF-A0A1W0A3U8-F1
#
_cell.length_a   1.000
_cell.length_b   1.000
_cell.length_c   1.000
_cell.angle_alpha   90.00
_cell.angle_beta   90.00
_cell.angle_gamma   90.00
#
_symmetry.space_group_name_H-M   'P 1'
#
loop_
_entity.id
_entity.type
_entity.pdbx_description
1 polymer ?
#
loop_
_entity_poly.entity_id
_entity_poly.type
_entity_poly.pdbx_seq_one_letter_code
_entity_poly.pdbx_strand_id
1 'polypeptide(L)'
;MAAGIVLVNSALMQLILSYQDGIYLDLLPRVDEWKHIKTCTAPMVFPGTQFLMYVVPERYRIIPFFQDNLCIFASYSLYLHPFECDIRFPLHIAIFENNLNVVKQWVKCKSTWKTDDAFNLAVQSDHFDIVKYFLDSGYGPRLQARWHQALTLATRNNSYRVLSILMAAQQDQTQKSL
;
A
#
# COMPACT_ATOMS: atom_id res chain seq x y z
N MET A 1 -22.46 -33.51 20.83
CA MET A 1 -23.35 -32.34 21.00
C MET A 1 -22.63 -31.02 21.28
N ALA A 2 -21.46 -31.01 21.94
CA ALA A 2 -20.74 -29.75 22.23
C ALA A 2 -20.17 -29.03 20.99
N ALA A 3 -19.64 -29.77 20.00
CA ALA A 3 -19.03 -29.18 18.80
C ALA A 3 -20.03 -28.36 17.94
N GLY A 4 -21.29 -28.81 17.84
CA GLY A 4 -22.32 -28.10 17.09
C GLY A 4 -22.70 -26.76 17.72
N ILE A 5 -22.75 -26.68 19.05
CA ILE A 5 -23.06 -25.43 19.77
C ILE A 5 -21.95 -24.39 19.58
N VAL A 6 -20.69 -24.84 19.52
CA VAL A 6 -19.53 -23.98 19.26
C VAL A 6 -19.53 -23.45 17.82
N LEU A 7 -19.80 -24.31 16.82
CA LEU A 7 -19.80 -23.91 15.40
C LEU A 7 -20.98 -22.99 15.02
N VAL A 8 -22.09 -23.07 15.73
CA VAL A 8 -23.28 -22.23 15.49
C VAL A 8 -23.27 -20.96 16.37
N ASN A 9 -22.23 -20.77 17.18
CA ASN A 9 -22.04 -19.54 17.96
C ASN A 9 -21.91 -18.34 17.03
N SER A 10 -22.81 -17.36 17.15
CA SER A 10 -22.88 -16.21 16.24
C SER A 10 -21.60 -15.37 16.20
N ALA A 11 -20.91 -15.20 17.34
CA ALA A 11 -19.65 -14.48 17.41
C ALA A 11 -18.52 -15.26 16.72
N LEU A 12 -18.47 -16.58 16.90
CA LEU A 12 -17.50 -17.44 16.22
C LEU A 12 -17.77 -17.49 14.71
N MET A 13 -19.05 -17.56 14.31
CA MET A 13 -19.46 -17.56 12.91
C MET A 13 -19.14 -16.24 12.24
N GLN A 14 -19.38 -15.10 12.91
CA GLN A 14 -18.94 -13.80 12.42
C GLN A 14 -17.42 -13.72 12.30
N LEU A 15 -16.66 -14.26 13.25
CA LEU A 15 -15.21 -14.30 13.19
C LEU A 15 -14.69 -15.16 12.03
N ILE A 16 -15.24 -16.36 11.84
CA ILE A 16 -14.89 -17.28 10.75
C ILE A 16 -15.24 -16.68 9.39
N LEU A 17 -16.45 -16.13 9.24
CA LEU A 17 -16.87 -15.46 8.01
C LEU A 17 -16.06 -14.18 7.75
N SER A 18 -15.56 -13.54 8.81
CA SER A 18 -14.70 -12.36 8.66
C SER A 18 -13.30 -12.67 8.14
N TYR A 19 -12.90 -13.93 8.07
CA TYR A 19 -11.58 -14.39 7.66
C TYR A 19 -11.65 -15.49 6.59
N GLN A 20 -12.45 -15.29 5.54
CA GLN A 20 -12.41 -16.17 4.37
C GLN A 20 -11.26 -15.73 3.45
N ASP A 21 -10.44 -16.69 3.00
CA ASP A 21 -9.23 -16.50 2.18
C ASP A 21 -8.10 -15.67 2.82
N GLY A 22 -8.15 -15.51 4.14
CA GLY A 22 -7.20 -14.70 4.90
C GLY A 22 -7.38 -13.20 4.68
N ILE A 23 -8.58 -12.76 4.27
CA ILE A 23 -8.94 -11.35 4.05
C ILE A 23 -10.08 -10.97 4.99
N TYR A 24 -10.01 -9.77 5.59
CA TYR A 24 -11.08 -9.22 6.43
C TYR A 24 -12.37 -8.99 5.63
N LEU A 25 -13.54 -9.22 6.24
CA LEU A 25 -14.86 -8.95 5.63
C LEU A 25 -14.95 -7.52 5.05
N ASP A 26 -14.47 -6.54 5.80
CA ASP A 26 -14.51 -5.12 5.43
C ASP A 26 -13.66 -4.79 4.18
N LEU A 27 -12.71 -5.68 3.83
CA LEU A 27 -11.89 -5.54 2.64
C LEU A 27 -12.54 -6.18 1.41
N LEU A 28 -13.58 -7.01 1.55
CA LEU A 28 -14.21 -7.68 0.41
C LEU A 28 -14.72 -6.72 -0.67
N PRO A 29 -15.37 -5.58 -0.35
CA PRO A 29 -15.77 -4.61 -1.38
C PRO A 29 -14.58 -4.08 -2.18
N ARG A 30 -13.41 -3.91 -1.54
CA ARG A 30 -12.17 -3.47 -2.20
C ARG A 30 -11.54 -4.58 -3.04
N VAL A 31 -11.63 -5.84 -2.61
CA VAL A 31 -11.21 -7.00 -3.39
C VAL A 31 -12.05 -7.13 -4.66
N ASP A 32 -13.38 -7.05 -4.50
CA ASP A 32 -14.31 -7.14 -5.62
C ASP A 32 -14.05 -6.02 -6.63
N GLU A 33 -13.88 -4.80 -6.15
CA GLU A 33 -13.53 -3.69 -7.03
C GLU A 33 -12.20 -3.90 -7.75
N TRP A 34 -11.15 -4.36 -7.05
CA TRP A 34 -9.86 -4.62 -7.68
C TRP A 34 -9.97 -5.68 -8.78
N LYS A 35 -10.77 -6.73 -8.58
CA LYS A 35 -11.01 -7.75 -9.62
C LYS A 35 -11.64 -7.17 -10.89
N HIS A 36 -12.41 -6.09 -10.75
CA HIS A 36 -13.08 -5.38 -11.84
C HIS A 36 -12.36 -4.08 -12.25
N ILE A 37 -11.14 -3.84 -11.75
CA ILE A 37 -10.37 -2.64 -12.10
C ILE A 37 -10.06 -2.70 -13.59
N LYS A 38 -10.40 -1.62 -14.30
CA LYS A 38 -10.04 -1.49 -15.72
C LYS A 38 -8.60 -1.03 -15.82
N THR A 39 -7.91 -1.50 -16.85
CA THR A 39 -6.56 -1.06 -17.17
C THR A 39 -6.54 -0.43 -18.55
N CYS A 40 -5.72 0.60 -18.71
CA CYS A 40 -5.41 1.19 -20.01
C CYS A 40 -3.89 1.33 -20.16
N THR A 41 -3.46 1.67 -21.36
CA THR A 41 -2.04 1.71 -21.71
C THR A 41 -1.68 3.04 -22.33
N ALA A 42 -0.58 3.64 -21.88
CA ALA A 42 -0.03 4.84 -22.50
C ALA A 42 1.14 4.47 -23.43
N PRO A 43 1.15 4.97 -24.69
CA PRO A 43 2.24 4.73 -25.62
C PRO A 43 3.51 5.46 -25.18
N MET A 44 4.66 4.86 -25.51
CA MET A 44 5.98 5.38 -25.18
C MET A 44 6.62 6.07 -26.38
N VAL A 45 7.71 6.79 -26.10
CA VAL A 45 8.62 7.33 -27.13
C VAL A 45 9.22 6.18 -27.98
N PHE A 46 9.42 5.00 -27.39
CA PHE A 46 9.91 3.82 -28.09
C PHE A 46 8.75 2.94 -28.58
N PRO A 47 8.75 2.53 -29.86
CA PRO A 47 7.70 1.68 -30.41
C PRO A 47 7.69 0.30 -29.74
N GLY A 48 6.49 -0.18 -29.38
CA GLY A 48 6.27 -1.52 -28.82
C GLY A 48 6.18 -1.59 -27.29
N THR A 49 6.54 -0.52 -26.57
CA THR A 49 6.43 -0.47 -25.10
C THR A 49 5.24 0.38 -24.69
N GLN A 50 4.41 -0.12 -23.78
CA GLN A 50 3.23 0.56 -23.29
C GLN A 50 3.19 0.50 -21.76
N PHE A 51 3.12 1.66 -21.09
CA PHE A 51 2.99 1.66 -19.64
C PHE A 51 1.57 1.35 -19.21
N LEU A 52 1.44 0.46 -18.24
CA LEU A 52 0.19 0.13 -17.58
C LEU A 52 -0.31 1.31 -16.74
N MET A 53 -1.58 1.62 -16.93
CA MET A 53 -2.35 2.54 -16.10
C MET A 53 -3.58 1.82 -15.56
N TYR A 54 -3.91 2.09 -14.30
CA TYR A 54 -5.16 1.65 -13.69
C TYR A 54 -6.19 2.76 -13.83
N VAL A 55 -7.40 2.41 -14.25
CA VAL A 55 -8.56 3.30 -14.24
C VAL A 55 -9.26 3.11 -12.91
N VAL A 56 -9.05 4.05 -11.99
CA VAL A 56 -9.64 3.99 -10.66
C VAL A 56 -11.11 4.43 -10.69
N PRO A 57 -11.96 3.92 -9.77
CA PRO A 57 -13.35 4.31 -9.69
C PRO A 57 -13.57 5.78 -9.34
N GLU A 58 -14.79 6.27 -9.59
CA GLU A 58 -15.18 7.67 -9.39
C GLU A 58 -14.95 8.18 -7.95
N ARG A 59 -15.02 7.29 -6.95
CA ARG A 59 -14.79 7.66 -5.55
C ARG A 59 -13.40 8.26 -5.29
N TYR A 60 -12.44 8.00 -6.17
CA TYR A 60 -11.06 8.51 -6.05
C TYR A 60 -10.93 9.97 -6.49
N ARG A 61 -11.96 10.57 -7.09
CA ARG A 61 -11.97 12.00 -7.46
C ARG A 61 -11.81 12.92 -6.25
N ILE A 62 -12.16 12.45 -5.05
CA ILE A 62 -11.94 13.21 -3.80
C ILE A 62 -10.46 13.47 -3.51
N ILE A 63 -9.56 12.67 -4.10
CA ILE A 63 -8.13 12.81 -3.88
C ILE A 63 -7.61 13.88 -4.85
N PRO A 64 -6.92 14.93 -4.37
CA PRO A 64 -6.46 16.05 -5.20
C PRO A 64 -5.63 15.67 -6.44
N PHE A 65 -5.00 14.49 -6.41
CA PHE A 65 -4.23 13.96 -7.54
C PHE A 65 -5.08 13.68 -8.79
N PHE A 66 -6.32 13.18 -8.60
CA PHE A 66 -7.10 12.58 -9.69
C PHE A 66 -7.95 13.58 -10.49
N GLN A 67 -8.04 14.85 -10.06
CA GLN A 67 -8.76 15.96 -10.71
C GLN A 67 -9.81 15.52 -11.76
N ASP A 68 -9.44 15.53 -13.05
CA ASP A 68 -10.28 15.11 -14.17
C ASP A 68 -9.86 13.77 -14.79
N ASN A 69 -8.75 13.18 -14.35
CA ASN A 69 -8.21 11.95 -14.91
C ASN A 69 -8.06 10.87 -13.84
N LEU A 70 -8.98 9.90 -13.88
CA LEU A 70 -8.97 8.71 -13.01
C LEU A 70 -8.00 7.62 -13.48
N CYS A 71 -7.06 7.93 -14.37
CA CYS A 71 -6.00 7.01 -14.77
C CYS A 71 -4.72 7.29 -13.96
N ILE A 72 -4.17 6.25 -13.33
CA ILE A 72 -2.91 6.33 -12.58
C ILE A 72 -1.88 5.36 -13.13
N PHE A 73 -0.64 5.83 -13.30
CA PHE A 73 0.46 4.99 -13.77
C PHE A 73 0.84 3.95 -12.71
N ALA A 74 0.88 2.68 -13.10
CA ALA A 74 1.22 1.58 -12.21
C ALA A 74 2.61 1.77 -11.58
N SER A 75 3.64 1.97 -12.40
CA SER A 75 5.02 2.11 -11.93
C SER A 75 5.31 3.47 -11.30
N TYR A 76 5.05 4.55 -12.02
CA TYR A 76 5.48 5.89 -11.61
C TYR A 76 4.73 6.41 -10.37
N SER A 77 3.42 6.18 -10.31
CA SER A 77 2.59 6.73 -9.25
C SER A 77 2.39 5.77 -8.09
N LEU A 78 2.35 4.46 -8.37
CA LEU A 78 2.08 3.45 -7.36
C LEU A 78 3.28 2.55 -7.04
N TYR A 79 4.45 2.68 -7.68
CA TYR A 79 5.58 1.76 -7.47
C TYR A 79 5.23 0.27 -7.73
N LEU A 80 4.36 0.00 -8.70
CA LEU A 80 3.95 -1.35 -9.11
C LEU A 80 4.63 -1.76 -10.43
N HIS A 81 4.40 -3.00 -10.86
CA HIS A 81 4.91 -3.48 -12.14
C HIS A 81 4.46 -2.57 -13.31
N PRO A 82 5.38 -2.12 -14.18
CA PRO A 82 5.08 -1.13 -15.23
C PRO A 82 4.21 -1.65 -16.37
N PHE A 83 4.12 -2.97 -16.55
CA PHE A 83 3.54 -3.58 -17.76
C PHE A 83 2.45 -4.62 -17.47
N GLU A 84 2.28 -5.03 -16.21
CA GLU A 84 1.39 -6.12 -15.82
C GLU A 84 0.66 -5.79 -14.53
N CYS A 85 -0.55 -6.35 -14.37
CA CYS A 85 -1.32 -6.18 -13.15
C CYS A 85 -0.55 -6.75 -11.96
N ASP A 86 -0.40 -5.93 -10.92
CA ASP A 86 0.37 -6.28 -9.73
C ASP A 86 -0.57 -6.70 -8.61
N ILE A 87 -0.32 -7.86 -8.00
CA ILE A 87 -1.11 -8.37 -6.87
C ILE A 87 -1.08 -7.40 -5.67
N ARG A 88 -0.05 -6.55 -5.57
CA ARG A 88 0.12 -5.58 -4.49
C ARG A 88 -0.73 -4.31 -4.67
N PHE A 89 -1.39 -4.17 -5.81
CA PHE A 89 -2.24 -3.01 -6.11
C PHE A 89 -3.18 -2.62 -4.96
N PRO A 90 -3.92 -3.54 -4.30
CA PRO A 90 -4.85 -3.17 -3.23
C PRO A 90 -4.18 -2.48 -2.03
N LEU A 91 -2.95 -2.89 -1.67
CA LEU A 91 -2.19 -2.22 -0.61
C LEU A 91 -1.71 -0.85 -1.07
N HIS A 92 -1.14 -0.77 -2.28
CA HIS A 92 -0.55 0.46 -2.79
C HIS A 92 -1.60 1.55 -3.01
N ILE A 93 -2.78 1.21 -3.53
CA ILE A 93 -3.87 2.18 -3.68
C ILE A 93 -4.41 2.63 -2.30
N ALA A 94 -4.45 1.74 -1.30
CA ALA A 94 -4.84 2.11 0.06
C ALA A 94 -3.82 3.05 0.74
N ILE A 95 -2.52 2.86 0.45
CA ILE A 95 -1.47 3.80 0.85
C ILE A 95 -1.71 5.12 0.15
N PHE A 96 -1.91 5.12 -1.16
CA PHE A 96 -2.13 6.34 -1.94
C PHE A 96 -3.33 7.17 -1.43
N GLU A 97 -4.42 6.50 -1.03
CA GLU A 97 -5.60 7.09 -0.38
C GLU A 97 -5.37 7.68 1.01
N ASN A 98 -4.20 7.44 1.61
CA ASN A 98 -3.91 7.74 3.02
C ASN A 98 -4.83 7.02 4.02
N ASN A 99 -5.34 5.83 3.68
CA ASN A 99 -6.23 5.09 4.56
C ASN A 99 -5.47 4.10 5.46
N LEU A 100 -4.95 4.59 6.59
CA LEU A 100 -4.15 3.79 7.52
C LEU A 100 -4.86 2.53 8.02
N ASN A 101 -6.18 2.58 8.23
CA ASN A 101 -6.93 1.43 8.74
C ASN A 101 -6.96 0.29 7.72
N VAL A 102 -7.22 0.62 6.45
CA VAL A 102 -7.21 -0.35 5.34
C VAL A 102 -5.79 -0.88 5.12
N VAL A 103 -4.77 -0.02 5.20
CA VAL A 103 -3.35 -0.44 5.11
C VAL A 103 -3.00 -1.45 6.21
N LYS A 104 -3.38 -1.18 7.47
CA LYS A 104 -3.17 -2.09 8.60
C LYS A 104 -3.83 -3.45 8.37
N GLN A 105 -5.06 -3.45 7.86
CA GLN A 105 -5.78 -4.69 7.55
C GLN A 105 -5.08 -5.49 6.44
N TRP A 106 -4.67 -4.83 5.34
CA TRP A 106 -3.93 -5.49 4.26
C TRP A 106 -2.60 -6.08 4.73
N VAL A 107 -1.82 -5.33 5.51
CA VAL A 107 -0.53 -5.81 6.04
C VAL A 107 -0.70 -7.00 6.98
N LYS A 108 -1.80 -7.07 7.74
CA LYS A 108 -2.13 -8.25 8.55
C LYS A 108 -2.49 -9.47 7.69
N CYS A 109 -3.24 -9.27 6.60
CA CYS A 109 -3.64 -10.33 5.68
C CYS A 109 -2.48 -10.84 4.81
N LYS A 110 -1.63 -9.93 4.35
CA LYS A 110 -0.56 -10.15 3.37
C LYS A 110 0.71 -9.41 3.80
N SER A 111 1.34 -9.90 4.87
CA SER A 111 2.54 -9.28 5.45
C SER A 111 3.70 -9.16 4.47
N THR A 112 3.77 -10.03 3.46
CA THR A 112 4.76 -10.02 2.37
C THR A 112 4.63 -8.83 1.42
N TRP A 113 3.47 -8.14 1.40
CA TRP A 113 3.26 -6.95 0.58
C TRP A 113 3.89 -5.69 1.19
N LYS A 114 4.40 -5.77 2.42
CA LYS A 114 5.17 -4.72 3.08
C LYS A 114 6.59 -4.66 2.48
N THR A 115 6.70 -4.06 1.30
CA THR A 115 7.94 -3.96 0.51
C THR A 115 8.52 -2.54 0.49
N ASP A 116 9.75 -2.40 -0.02
CA ASP A 116 10.42 -1.10 -0.20
C ASP A 116 9.58 -0.16 -1.08
N ASP A 117 8.89 -0.71 -2.09
CA ASP A 117 7.97 0.01 -2.96
C ASP A 117 6.79 0.61 -2.20
N ALA A 118 6.12 -0.19 -1.35
CA ALA A 118 5.00 0.28 -0.52
C ALA A 118 5.45 1.36 0.48
N PHE A 119 6.65 1.19 1.05
CA PHE A 119 7.23 2.17 1.96
C PHE A 119 7.59 3.49 1.25
N ASN A 120 8.28 3.40 0.10
CA ASN A 120 8.64 4.56 -0.70
C ASN A 120 7.40 5.30 -1.21
N LEU A 121 6.32 4.58 -1.54
CA LEU A 121 5.03 5.19 -1.87
C LEU A 121 4.49 6.01 -0.70
N ALA A 122 4.46 5.46 0.51
CA ALA A 122 4.00 6.19 1.69
C ALA A 122 4.83 7.45 1.96
N VAL A 123 6.15 7.36 1.76
CA VAL A 123 7.07 8.50 1.89
C VAL A 123 6.85 9.53 0.78
N GLN A 124 6.72 9.09 -0.47
CA GLN A 124 6.47 9.97 -1.61
C GLN A 124 5.10 10.67 -1.53
N SER A 125 4.12 10.05 -0.89
CA SER A 125 2.80 10.66 -0.70
C SER A 125 2.68 11.52 0.56
N ASP A 126 3.76 11.69 1.33
CA ASP A 126 3.79 12.41 2.61
C ASP A 126 2.78 11.88 3.66
N HIS A 127 2.54 10.57 3.64
CA HIS A 127 1.57 9.93 4.53
C HIS A 127 2.23 9.54 5.85
N PHE A 128 2.53 10.55 6.67
CA PHE A 128 3.26 10.43 7.94
C PHE A 128 2.81 9.25 8.81
N ASP A 129 1.50 9.09 9.04
CA ASP A 129 0.99 8.04 9.93
C ASP A 129 1.19 6.62 9.37
N ILE A 130 1.19 6.48 8.04
CA ILE A 130 1.49 5.22 7.36
C ILE A 130 2.99 4.92 7.45
N VAL A 131 3.86 5.91 7.18
CA VAL A 131 5.32 5.74 7.32
C VAL A 131 5.67 5.33 8.75
N LYS A 132 5.12 6.04 9.74
CA LYS A 132 5.28 5.72 11.16
C LYS A 132 4.80 4.31 11.48
N TYR A 133 3.63 3.91 10.98
CA TYR A 133 3.12 2.54 11.17
C TYR A 133 4.06 1.48 10.59
N PHE A 134 4.64 1.70 9.41
CA PHE A 134 5.60 0.76 8.83
C PHE A 134 6.81 0.59 9.75
N LEU A 135 7.41 1.69 10.20
CA LEU A 135 8.55 1.70 11.13
C LEU A 135 8.20 1.01 12.47
N ASP A 136 7.08 1.39 13.09
CA ASP A 136 6.61 0.83 14.36
C ASP A 136 6.28 -0.67 14.24
N SER A 137 5.87 -1.13 13.05
CA SER A 137 5.62 -2.55 12.77
C SER A 137 6.88 -3.39 12.53
N GLY A 138 8.05 -2.84 12.87
CA GLY A 138 9.35 -3.49 12.69
C GLY A 138 9.80 -3.55 11.23
N TYR A 139 9.15 -2.82 10.32
CA TYR A 139 9.63 -2.69 8.96
C TYR A 139 10.51 -1.45 8.85
N GLY A 140 11.77 -1.66 8.51
CA GLY A 140 12.61 -0.59 7.98
C GLY A 140 13.46 -1.15 6.84
N PRO A 141 13.86 -0.29 5.88
CA PRO A 141 14.72 -0.70 4.79
C PRO A 141 15.97 -1.42 5.30
N ARG A 142 16.31 -2.57 4.70
CA ARG A 142 17.46 -3.38 5.13
C ARG A 142 18.80 -2.84 4.62
N LEU A 143 18.78 -2.15 3.49
CA LEU A 143 19.97 -1.66 2.80
C LEU A 143 20.08 -0.15 2.96
N GLN A 144 21.30 0.36 3.16
CA GLN A 144 21.56 1.79 3.28
C GLN A 144 21.11 2.58 2.03
N ALA A 145 21.23 1.99 0.84
CA ALA A 145 20.77 2.61 -0.40
C ALA A 145 19.25 2.87 -0.41
N ARG A 146 18.47 2.01 0.25
CA ARG A 146 17.01 2.15 0.35
C ARG A 146 16.61 3.24 1.34
N TRP A 147 17.35 3.35 2.46
CA TRP A 147 17.21 4.48 3.36
C TRP A 147 17.51 5.81 2.67
N HIS A 148 18.62 5.86 1.90
CA HIS A 148 18.97 7.05 1.13
C HIS A 148 17.85 7.43 0.15
N GLN A 149 17.30 6.45 -0.58
CA GLN A 149 16.16 6.67 -1.47
C GLN A 149 14.95 7.30 -0.74
N ALA A 150 14.54 6.74 0.41
CA ALA A 150 13.43 7.26 1.19
C ALA A 150 13.69 8.69 1.71
N LEU A 151 14.90 8.98 2.19
CA LEU A 151 15.28 10.33 2.63
C LEU A 151 15.26 11.33 1.46
N THR A 152 15.76 10.94 0.29
CA THR A 152 15.70 11.78 -0.93
C THR A 152 14.26 12.07 -1.33
N LEU A 153 13.36 11.07 -1.29
CA LEU A 153 11.94 11.27 -1.60
C LEU A 153 11.29 12.26 -0.62
N ALA A 154 11.47 12.06 0.69
CA ALA A 154 10.95 12.97 1.71
C ALA A 154 11.48 14.41 1.55
N THR A 155 12.76 14.55 1.20
CA THR A 155 13.39 15.87 0.95
C THR A 155 12.80 16.55 -0.28
N ARG A 156 12.63 15.81 -1.39
CA ARG A 156 12.05 16.34 -2.63
C ARG A 156 10.62 16.85 -2.44
N ASN A 157 9.88 16.24 -1.52
CA ASN A 157 8.51 16.63 -1.20
C ASN A 157 8.41 17.74 -0.13
N ASN A 158 9.54 18.22 0.40
CA ASN A 158 9.59 19.16 1.53
C ASN A 158 8.86 18.64 2.79
N SER A 159 8.81 17.32 2.95
CA SER A 159 8.08 16.63 4.01
C SER A 159 8.91 16.52 5.28
N TYR A 160 9.11 17.64 5.99
CA TYR A 160 9.97 17.71 7.19
C TYR A 160 9.57 16.71 8.28
N ARG A 161 8.26 16.45 8.43
CA ARG A 161 7.74 15.48 9.42
C ARG A 161 8.11 14.05 9.08
N VAL A 162 8.06 13.67 7.81
CA VAL A 162 8.47 12.34 7.36
C VAL A 162 10.00 12.21 7.42
N LEU A 163 10.73 13.25 7.02
CA LEU A 163 12.19 13.26 7.06
C LEU A 163 12.72 13.04 8.49
N SER A 164 12.14 13.70 9.49
CA SER A 164 12.59 13.59 10.88
C SER A 164 12.41 12.17 11.44
N ILE A 165 11.29 11.51 11.17
CA ILE A 165 11.06 10.13 11.64
C ILE A 165 11.95 9.12 10.92
N LEU A 166 12.24 9.36 9.63
CA LEU A 166 13.14 8.49 8.86
C LEU A 166 14.57 8.57 9.40
N MET A 167 15.07 9.77 9.70
CA MET A 167 16.40 9.95 10.28
C MET A 167 16.52 9.30 11.66
N ALA A 168 15.52 9.49 12.53
CA ALA A 168 15.49 8.86 13.84
C ALA A 168 15.49 7.32 13.74
N ALA A 169 14.61 6.75 12.91
CA ALA A 169 14.52 5.30 12.74
C ALA A 169 15.77 4.69 12.10
N GLN A 170 16.44 5.40 11.18
CA GLN A 170 17.70 4.94 10.60
C GLN A 170 18.81 4.87 11.66
N GLN A 171 18.93 5.89 12.51
CA GLN A 171 19.91 5.91 13.61
C GLN A 171 19.68 4.75 14.58
N ASP A 172 18.42 4.53 14.99
CA ASP A 172 18.05 3.41 15.87
C ASP A 172 18.41 2.05 15.26
N GLN A 173 18.26 1.89 13.94
CA GLN A 173 18.67 0.65 13.26
C GLN A 173 20.19 0.47 13.25
N THR A 174 20.95 1.53 12.97
CA THR A 174 22.43 1.45 12.98
C THR A 174 22.99 1.11 14.35
N GLN A 175 22.35 1.60 15.43
CA GLN A 175 22.74 1.28 16.80
C GLN A 175 22.43 -0.17 17.19
N LYS A 176 21.35 -0.76 16.67
CA LYS A 176 20.99 -2.17 16.92
C LYS A 176 21.86 -3.17 16.17
N SER A 177 22.61 -2.72 15.16
CA SER A 177 23.53 -3.57 14.39
C SER A 177 24.97 -3.59 14.91
N LEU A 178 25.27 -2.84 15.98
CA LEU A 178 26.54 -2.82 16.71
C LEU A 178 26.46 -3.71 17.95
#